data_AF-A0A1Q4DNT8-F1
#
_entry.id   AF-A0A1Q4DNT8-F1
#
_cell.length_a   1.000
_cell.length_b   1.000
_cell.length_c   1.000
_cell.angle_alpha   90.00
_cell.angle_beta   90.00
_cell.angle_gamma   90.00
#
_symmetry.space_group_name_H-M   'P 1'
#
loop_
_entity.id
_entity.type
_entity.pdbx_description
1 polymer ?
#
loop_
_entity_poly.entity_id
_entity_poly.type
_entity_poly.pdbx_seq_one_letter_code
_entity_poly.pdbx_strand_id
1 'polypeptide(L)'
;MARKYSRSASKDVEREVRAYKKGTLRSGKGGKGGKVKSRKQAIAIGLSEARKKGKKVPKKARTSKRKTKRKTKRKTKRKSRS
;
A
#
# COMPACT_ATOMS: atom_id res chain seq x y z
N MET A 1 7.84 -8.89 24.82
CA MET A 1 7.78 -7.93 23.67
C MET A 1 6.44 -8.08 22.94
N ALA A 2 5.58 -7.05 22.93
CA ALA A 2 4.28 -7.13 22.25
C ALA A 2 4.45 -7.10 20.72
N ARG A 3 3.81 -8.03 19.99
CA ARG A 3 3.86 -8.05 18.52
C ARG A 3 3.22 -6.80 17.94
N LYS A 4 3.91 -6.14 16.99
CA LYS A 4 3.40 -4.96 16.27
C LYS A 4 2.18 -5.27 15.39
N TYR A 5 2.01 -6.54 15.00
CA TYR A 5 0.91 -7.04 14.17
C TYR A 5 0.18 -8.16 14.89
N SER A 6 -1.13 -8.28 14.68
CA SER A 6 -1.89 -9.46 15.09
C SER A 6 -1.50 -10.69 14.27
N ARG A 7 -1.60 -11.90 14.85
CA ARG A 7 -1.37 -13.17 14.13
C ARG A 7 -2.27 -13.28 12.90
N SER A 8 -3.49 -12.79 12.99
CA SER A 8 -4.46 -12.79 11.89
C SER A 8 -4.06 -11.87 10.74
N ALA A 9 -3.36 -10.76 11.00
CA ALA A 9 -2.80 -9.91 9.95
C ALA A 9 -1.59 -10.56 9.27
N SER A 10 -0.74 -11.26 10.03
CA SER A 10 0.37 -12.03 9.46
C SER A 10 -0.10 -13.13 8.52
N LYS A 11 -1.18 -13.84 8.89
CA LYS A 11 -1.82 -14.87 8.05
C LYS A 11 -2.35 -14.31 6.72
N ASP A 12 -2.98 -13.13 6.74
CA ASP A 12 -3.45 -12.48 5.51
C ASP A 12 -2.28 -12.15 4.57
N VAL A 13 -1.20 -11.55 5.11
CA VAL A 13 0.00 -11.24 4.33
C VAL A 13 0.62 -12.50 3.74
N GLU A 14 0.69 -13.57 4.52
CA GLU A 14 1.22 -14.85 4.06
C GLU A 14 0.40 -15.41 2.90
N ARG A 15 -0.94 -15.39 3.00
CA ARG A 15 -1.84 -15.81 1.92
C ARG A 15 -1.58 -15.04 0.63
N GLU A 16 -1.50 -13.71 0.70
CA GLU A 16 -1.23 -12.86 -0.46
C GLU A 16 0.16 -13.12 -1.05
N VAL A 17 1.17 -13.33 -0.21
CA VAL A 17 2.52 -13.68 -0.68
C VAL A 17 2.54 -15.05 -1.34
N ARG A 18 1.80 -16.04 -0.82
CA ARG A 18 1.65 -17.35 -1.47
C ARG A 18 0.96 -17.23 -2.84
N ALA A 19 -0.12 -16.44 -2.94
CA ALA A 19 -0.80 -16.18 -4.21
C ALA A 19 0.10 -15.45 -5.23
N TYR A 20 0.95 -14.54 -4.75
CA TYR A 20 1.96 -13.89 -5.57
C TYR A 20 3.00 -14.89 -6.09
N LYS A 21 3.53 -15.76 -5.23
CA LYS A 21 4.48 -16.82 -5.64
C LYS A 21 3.88 -17.77 -6.68
N LYS A 22 2.56 -18.00 -6.62
CA LYS A 22 1.80 -18.77 -7.61
C LYS A 22 1.49 -17.99 -8.90
N GLY A 23 1.77 -16.70 -8.96
CA GLY A 23 1.50 -15.86 -10.14
C GLY A 23 0.01 -15.51 -10.36
N THR A 24 -0.85 -15.79 -9.37
CA THR A 24 -2.30 -15.58 -9.47
C THR A 24 -2.78 -14.28 -8.83
N LEU A 25 -1.93 -13.64 -8.03
CA LEU A 25 -2.29 -12.41 -7.34
C LEU A 25 -2.48 -11.24 -8.33
N ARG A 26 -3.67 -10.61 -8.28
CA ARG A 26 -4.02 -9.43 -9.07
C ARG A 26 -4.14 -8.18 -8.19
N SER A 27 -3.88 -7.02 -8.79
CA SER A 27 -3.97 -5.72 -8.13
C SER A 27 -5.17 -4.91 -8.63
N GLY A 28 -5.56 -3.87 -7.88
CA GLY A 28 -6.68 -2.99 -8.24
C GLY A 28 -8.07 -3.57 -7.93
N LYS A 29 -9.11 -2.73 -8.06
CA LYS A 29 -10.51 -3.12 -7.81
C LYS A 29 -10.91 -4.21 -8.81
N GLY A 30 -11.31 -5.39 -8.32
CA GLY A 30 -11.66 -6.54 -9.15
C GLY A 30 -10.51 -7.08 -10.01
N GLY A 31 -9.24 -6.83 -9.65
CA GLY A 31 -8.08 -7.31 -10.40
C GLY A 31 -7.75 -6.52 -11.68
N LYS A 32 -8.40 -5.37 -11.92
CA LYS A 32 -8.18 -4.51 -13.10
C LYS A 32 -6.77 -3.92 -13.20
N GLY A 33 -6.01 -3.88 -12.11
CA GLY A 33 -4.61 -3.44 -12.10
C GLY A 33 -3.61 -4.49 -12.58
N GLY A 34 -4.08 -5.63 -13.10
CA GLY A 34 -3.23 -6.70 -13.63
C GLY A 34 -2.54 -7.52 -12.54
N LYS A 35 -1.62 -8.41 -12.96
CA LYS A 35 -0.84 -9.26 -12.04
C LYS A 35 0.09 -8.42 -11.18
N VAL A 36 0.27 -8.83 -9.93
CA VAL A 36 1.20 -8.18 -9.01
C VAL A 36 2.63 -8.44 -9.46
N LYS A 37 3.42 -7.37 -9.54
CA LYS A 37 4.78 -7.41 -10.11
C LYS A 37 5.88 -7.58 -9.06
N SER A 38 5.55 -7.41 -7.77
CA SER A 38 6.55 -7.48 -6.70
C SER A 38 6.01 -8.04 -5.40
N ARG A 39 6.87 -8.75 -4.66
CA ARG A 39 6.57 -9.25 -3.30
C ARG A 39 6.18 -8.12 -2.34
N LYS A 40 6.83 -6.95 -2.46
CA LYS A 40 6.50 -5.75 -1.67
C LYS A 40 5.05 -5.31 -1.90
N GLN A 41 4.58 -5.37 -3.13
CA GLN A 41 3.20 -5.04 -3.47
C GLN A 41 2.23 -6.09 -2.93
N ALA A 42 2.57 -7.39 -2.96
CA ALA A 42 1.76 -8.43 -2.33
C ALA A 42 1.60 -8.21 -0.81
N ILE A 43 2.70 -7.89 -0.12
CA ILE A 43 2.67 -7.52 1.30
C ILE A 43 1.78 -6.28 1.53
N ALA A 44 1.88 -5.28 0.66
CA ALA A 44 1.07 -4.07 0.76
C ALA A 44 -0.44 -4.34 0.56
N ILE A 45 -0.80 -5.28 -0.31
CA ILE A 45 -2.19 -5.74 -0.49
C ILE A 45 -2.66 -6.45 0.78
N GLY A 46 -1.91 -7.43 1.28
CA GLY A 46 -2.26 -8.16 2.50
C GLY A 46 -2.41 -7.25 3.74
N LEU A 47 -1.50 -6.27 3.90
CA LEU A 47 -1.61 -5.27 4.98
C LEU A 47 -2.82 -4.34 4.80
N SER A 48 -3.19 -4.02 3.56
CA SER A 48 -4.36 -3.20 3.26
C SER A 48 -5.67 -3.95 3.54
N GLU A 49 -5.74 -5.23 3.19
CA GLU A 49 -6.87 -6.10 3.51
C GLU A 49 -7.03 -6.30 5.01
N ALA A 50 -5.93 -6.59 5.72
CA ALA A 50 -5.95 -6.75 7.16
C ALA A 50 -6.49 -5.49 7.87
N ARG A 51 -6.13 -4.29 7.40
CA ARG A 51 -6.70 -3.03 7.90
C ARG A 51 -8.20 -2.89 7.62
N LYS A 52 -8.65 -3.23 6.40
CA LYS A 52 -10.09 -3.20 6.06
C LYS A 52 -10.91 -4.14 6.92
N LYS A 53 -10.33 -5.29 7.31
CA LYS A 53 -10.92 -6.27 8.22
C LYS A 53 -10.83 -5.85 9.70
N GLY A 54 -10.34 -4.65 10.02
CA GLY A 54 -10.22 -4.17 11.41
C GLY A 54 -9.11 -4.84 12.23
N LYS A 55 -8.20 -5.60 11.60
CA LYS A 55 -7.13 -6.29 12.32
C LYS A 55 -6.09 -5.30 12.84
N LYS A 56 -5.40 -5.65 13.94
CA LYS A 56 -4.30 -4.85 14.49
C LYS A 56 -3.12 -4.83 13.52
N VAL A 57 -2.99 -3.71 12.81
CA VAL A 57 -1.90 -3.42 11.87
C VAL A 57 -1.36 -2.01 12.18
N PRO A 58 -0.04 -1.80 12.26
CA PRO A 58 0.58 -0.50 12.42
C PRO A 58 0.08 0.50 11.38
N LYS A 59 -0.15 1.73 11.83
CA LYS A 59 -0.52 2.85 10.95
C LYS A 59 0.61 3.06 9.95
N LYS A 60 0.24 3.34 8.69
CA LYS A 60 1.22 3.72 7.68
C LYS A 60 1.88 5.02 8.14
N ALA A 61 3.21 5.05 8.19
CA ALA A 61 3.93 6.27 8.53
C ALA A 61 3.50 7.42 7.60
N ARG A 62 3.18 8.59 8.17
CA ARG A 62 2.83 9.80 7.42
C ARG A 62 4.11 10.37 6.79
N THR A 63 4.64 9.73 5.76
CA THR A 63 5.66 10.34 4.92
C THR A 63 5.06 11.57 4.23
N SER A 64 5.77 12.68 4.33
CA SER A 64 5.36 14.06 4.08
C SER A 64 5.03 14.35 2.61
N LYS A 65 3.92 13.80 2.09
CA LYS A 65 3.34 14.15 0.77
C LYS A 65 3.03 15.64 0.59
N ARG A 66 3.10 16.43 1.65
CA ARG A 66 2.89 17.89 1.65
C ARG A 66 4.02 18.65 0.92
N LYS A 67 5.23 18.09 0.78
CA LYS A 67 6.35 18.78 0.11
C LYS A 67 6.21 18.84 -1.42
N THR A 68 5.69 17.80 -2.07
CA THR A 68 5.56 17.75 -3.55
C THR A 68 4.41 18.62 -4.08
N LYS A 69 3.24 18.62 -3.41
CA LYS A 69 2.12 19.54 -3.75
C LYS A 69 2.51 21.01 -3.64
N ARG A 70 3.42 21.38 -2.71
CA ARG A 70 3.88 22.77 -2.53
C ARG A 70 4.83 23.21 -3.64
N LYS A 71 5.68 22.31 -4.16
CA LYS A 71 6.58 22.61 -5.30
C LYS A 71 5.82 22.78 -6.62
N THR A 72 4.83 21.94 -6.91
CA THR A 72 4.02 22.06 -8.14
C THR A 72 3.16 23.32 -8.14
N LYS A 73 2.50 23.66 -7.02
CA LYS A 73 1.78 24.94 -6.87
C LYS A 73 2.68 26.18 -7.05
N ARG A 74 3.96 26.11 -6.60
CA ARG A 74 4.91 27.22 -6.76
C ARG A 74 5.39 27.37 -8.21
N LYS A 75 5.55 26.27 -8.95
CA LYS A 75 5.91 26.28 -10.38
C LYS A 75 4.76 26.84 -11.23
N THR A 76 3.53 26.40 -11.01
CA THR A 76 2.36 26.91 -11.76
C THR A 76 2.11 28.41 -11.49
N LYS A 77 2.25 28.86 -10.22
CA LYS A 77 2.11 30.28 -9.86
C LYS A 77 3.22 31.20 -10.41
N ARG A 78 4.42 30.65 -10.68
CA ARG A 78 5.50 31.41 -11.35
C ARG A 78 5.28 31.52 -12.86
N LYS A 79 4.72 30.48 -13.50
CA LYS A 79 4.41 30.48 -14.93
C LYS A 79 3.26 31.41 -15.29
N SER A 80 2.30 31.61 -14.38
CA SER A 80 1.17 32.54 -14.58
C SER A 80 1.47 34.01 -14.24
N ARG A 81 2.75 34.34 -13.97
CA ARG A 81 3.21 35.68 -13.61
C ARG A 81 4.27 36.23 -14.59
N SER A 82 4.57 35.46 -15.65
CA SER A 82 5.33 35.86 -16.83
C SER A 82 4.35 35.97 -17.99
#